data_AF-A0A536KQB8-F1
#
_entry.id   AF-A0A536KQB8-F1
#
_cell.length_a   1.000
_cell.length_b   1.000
_cell.length_c   1.000
_cell.angle_alpha   90.00
_cell.angle_beta   90.00
_cell.angle_gamma   90.00
#
_symmetry.space_group_name_H-M   'P 1'
#
loop_
_entity.id
_entity.type
_entity.pdbx_description
1 polymer ?
#
loop_
_entity_poly.entity_id
_entity_poly.type
_entity_poly.pdbx_seq_one_letter_code
_entity_poly.pdbx_strand_id
1 'polypeptide(L)' 'MSDVGRLVLTVGLLMVLVGGALMLFGRFHLPGDLTIRRGGITFYAPLATSLILSVLLTVLLNLLLRAR' A
#
# COMPACT_ATOMS: atom_id res chain seq x y z
N MET A 1 -21.20 11.04 -17.56
CA MET A 1 -20.14 11.97 -17.09
C MET A 1 -19.72 11.70 -15.64
N SER A 2 -20.63 11.19 -14.80
CA SER A 2 -20.36 10.66 -13.46
C SER A 2 -19.30 9.56 -13.41
N ASP A 3 -19.32 8.62 -14.35
CA ASP A 3 -18.39 7.47 -14.36
C ASP A 3 -16.94 7.90 -14.65
N VAL A 4 -16.77 8.88 -15.53
CA VAL A 4 -15.45 9.45 -15.85
C VAL A 4 -14.88 10.17 -14.62
N GLY A 5 -15.70 10.93 -13.90
CA GLY A 5 -15.29 11.57 -12.64
C GLY A 5 -14.87 10.56 -11.56
N ARG A 6 -15.61 9.46 -11.45
CA ARG A 6 -15.28 8.35 -10.52
C ARG A 6 -13.97 7.68 -10.89
N LEU A 7 -13.72 7.46 -12.19
CA LEU A 7 -12.49 6.86 -12.69
C LEU A 7 -11.27 7.76 -12.40
N VAL A 8 -11.39 9.06 -12.65
CA VAL A 8 -10.34 10.06 -12.35
C VAL A 8 -9.99 10.07 -10.86
N LEU A 9 -11.00 10.08 -9.98
CA LEU A 9 -10.79 10.03 -8.53
C LEU A 9 -10.10 8.72 -8.10
N THR A 10 -10.51 7.59 -8.68
CA THR A 10 -9.94 6.27 -8.35
C THR A 10 -8.46 6.20 -8.74
N VAL A 11 -8.12 6.65 -9.96
CA VAL A 11 -6.74 6.64 -10.46
C VAL A 11 -5.86 7.63 -9.68
N GLY A 12 -6.37 8.83 -9.38
CA GLY A 12 -5.65 9.82 -8.58
C GLY A 12 -5.33 9.32 -7.18
N LEU A 13 -6.29 8.65 -6.52
CA LEU A 13 -6.07 8.04 -5.20
C LEU A 13 -5.02 6.93 -5.26
N LEU A 14 -5.05 6.09 -6.30
CA LEU A 14 -4.05 5.05 -6.55
C LEU A 14 -2.65 5.63 -6.70
N MET A 15 -2.49 6.71 -7.47
CA MET A 15 -1.21 7.39 -7.66
C MET A 15 -0.65 7.96 -6.37
N VAL A 16 -1.48 8.62 -5.54
CA VAL A 16 -1.04 9.16 -4.24
C VAL A 16 -0.55 8.04 -3.33
N LEU A 17 -1.25 6.92 -3.30
CA LEU A 17 -0.88 5.80 -2.44
C LEU A 17 0.40 5.10 -2.91
N VAL A 18 0.58 4.91 -4.23
CA VAL A 18 1.81 4.37 -4.80
C VAL A 18 2.98 5.32 -4.57
N GLY A 19 2.81 6.62 -4.83
CA GLY A 19 3.83 7.64 -4.58
C GLY A 19 4.22 7.73 -3.10
N GLY A 20 3.23 7.70 -2.20
CA GLY A 20 3.45 7.63 -0.76
C GLY A 20 4.23 6.37 -0.36
N ALA A 21 3.82 5.20 -0.86
CA ALA A 21 4.52 3.94 -0.60
C ALA A 21 5.98 3.97 -1.08
N LEU A 22 6.26 4.55 -2.26
CA LEU A 22 7.63 4.70 -2.77
C LEU A 22 8.48 5.66 -1.92
N MET A 23 7.90 6.77 -1.44
CA MET A 23 8.57 7.68 -0.51
C MET A 23 8.87 7.02 0.85
N LEU A 24 7.96 6.17 1.34
CA LEU A 24 8.20 5.34 2.53
C LEU A 24 9.28 4.29 2.26
N PHE A 25 9.25 3.56 1.15
CA PHE A 25 10.30 2.60 0.81
C PHE A 25 11.70 3.23 0.72
N GLY A 26 11.81 4.45 0.16
CA GLY A 26 13.08 5.15 0.04
C GLY A 26 13.66 5.68 1.36
N ARG A 27 12.84 5.81 2.41
CA ARG A 27 13.24 6.33 3.72
C ARG A 27 13.35 5.27 4.81
N PHE A 28 12.82 4.07 4.59
CA PHE A 28 12.68 3.05 5.61
C PHE A 28 13.86 2.06 5.65
N HIS A 29 15.01 2.52 6.17
CA HIS A 29 15.79 1.71 7.12
C HIS A 29 15.13 1.80 8.51
N LEU A 30 13.81 1.62 8.59
CA LEU A 30 13.07 1.88 9.81
C LEU A 30 12.93 0.60 10.67
N PRO A 31 13.11 0.71 12.00
CA PRO A 31 12.89 -0.38 12.93
C PRO A 31 11.40 -0.71 12.93
N GLY A 32 11.03 -1.79 12.25
CA GLY A 32 9.64 -2.15 11.96
C GLY A 32 9.52 -3.19 10.85
N ASP A 33 10.54 -3.29 10.00
CA ASP A 33 10.81 -4.50 9.23
C ASP A 33 11.10 -5.62 10.24
N LEU A 34 10.23 -6.63 10.33
CA LEU A 34 10.37 -7.70 11.32
C LEU A 34 11.61 -8.52 10.95
N THR A 35 12.75 -8.10 11.49
CA THR A 35 14.04 -8.67 11.14
C THR A 35 14.34 -9.75 12.17
N ILE A 36 13.80 -10.94 11.94
CA ILE A 36 14.06 -12.08 12.82
C ILE A 36 15.43 -12.63 12.44
N ARG A 37 16.43 -12.35 13.28
CA ARG A 37 17.75 -13.00 13.21
C ARG A 37 17.78 -14.15 14.20
N ARG A 38 17.74 -15.38 13.70
CA ARG A 38 17.93 -16.60 14.49
C ARG A 38 19.02 -17.44 13.83
N GLY A 39 20.14 -17.62 14.52
CA GLY A 39 21.20 -18.58 14.17
C GLY A 39 21.57 -18.64 12.69
N GLY A 40 22.13 -17.57 12.13
CA GLY A 40 22.58 -17.51 10.72
C GLY A 40 21.49 -17.16 9.70
N ILE A 41 20.21 -17.29 10.03
CA ILE A 41 19.09 -16.96 9.14
C ILE A 41 18.55 -15.56 9.51
N THR A 42 18.41 -14.70 8.51
CA THR A 42 17.79 -13.37 8.64
C THR A 42 16.53 -13.34 7.80
N PHE A 43 15.36 -13.26 8.44
CA PHE A 43 14.07 -13.08 7.78
C PHE A 43 13.69 -11.61 7.85
N TYR A 44 13.42 -10.98 6.71
CA TYR A 44 12.92 -9.59 6.62
C TYR A 44 11.46 -9.63 6.24
N ALA A 45 10.58 -9.06 7.08
CA ALA A 45 9.15 -8.96 6.80
C ALA A 45 8.71 -7.49 6.75
N PRO A 46 8.47 -6.93 5.55
CA PRO A 46 8.14 -5.51 5.38
C PRO A 46 6.69 -5.24 5.76
N LEU A 47 6.40 -5.25 7.07
CA LEU A 47 5.06 -5.12 7.65
C LEU A 47 4.39 -3.79 7.29
N ALA A 48 5.17 -2.70 7.20
CA ALA A 48 4.63 -1.40 6.80
C ALA A 48 4.04 -1.45 5.38
N THR A 49 4.76 -2.10 4.46
CA THR A 49 4.32 -2.25 3.08
C THR A 49 3.08 -3.12 2.96
N SER A 50 3.05 -4.25 3.67
CA SER A 50 1.89 -5.15 3.62
C SER A 50 0.63 -4.50 4.20
N LEU A 51 0.78 -3.67 5.24
CA LEU A 51 -0.33 -2.91 5.81
C LEU A 51 -0.86 -1.84 4.85
N ILE A 52 0.02 -1.05 4.23
CA ILE A 52 -0.37 -0.04 3.22
C ILE A 52 -1.07 -0.71 2.04
N LEU A 53 -0.49 -1.80 1.54
CA LEU A 53 -1.06 -2.56 0.43
C LEU A 53 -2.44 -3.13 0.79
N SER A 54 -2.61 -3.64 2.01
CA SER A 54 -3.90 -4.14 2.50
C SER A 54 -4.97 -3.04 2.50
N VAL A 55 -4.69 -1.89 3.12
CA VAL A 55 -5.63 -0.76 3.19
C VAL A 55 -5.96 -0.24 1.79
N LEU A 56 -4.96 -0.10 0.91
CA LEU A 56 -5.14 0.27 -0.48
C LEU A 56 -6.13 -0.67 -1.18
N LEU A 57 -5.88 -1.97 -1.09
CA LEU A 57 -6.67 -2.99 -1.76
C LEU A 57 -8.09 -3.05 -1.18
N THR A 58 -8.25 -2.89 0.13
CA THR A 58 -9.57 -2.81 0.78
C THR A 58 -10.36 -1.60 0.28
N VAL A 59 -9.76 -0.42 0.19
CA VAL A 59 -10.42 0.78 -0.33
C VAL A 59 -10.79 0.60 -1.79
N LEU A 60 -9.87 0.05 -2.61
CA LEU A 60 -10.11 -0.18 -4.04
C LEU A 60 -11.26 -1.17 -4.27
N LEU A 61 -11.24 -2.32 -3.58
CA LEU A 61 -12.28 -3.34 -3.66
C LEU A 61 -13.61 -2.80 -3.16
N ASN A 62 -13.63 -2.05 -2.06
CA ASN A 62 -14.87 -1.45 -1.54
C ASN A 62 -15.43 -0.44 -2.55
N LEU A 63 -14.58 0.41 -3.14
CA LEU A 63 -15.00 1.36 -4.15
C LEU A 63 -15.54 0.66 -5.40
N LEU A 64 -14.91 -0.42 -5.87
CA LEU A 64 -15.34 -1.17 -7.06
C LEU A 64 -16.63 -1.98 -6.80
N LEU A 65 -16.73 -2.64 -5.65
CA LEU A 65 -17.88 -3.48 -5.29
C LEU A 65 -19.10 -2.67 -4.89
N ARG A 66 -18.91 -1.50 -4.28
CA ARG A 66 -19.99 -0.59 -3.87
C ARG A 66 -20.33 0.46 -4.93
N ALA A 67 -19.54 0.55 -6.00
CA ALA A 67 -19.85 1.35 -7.17
C ALA A 67 -20.80 0.67 -8.16
N ARG A 68 -20.94 -0.66 -8.06
CA ARG A 68 -22.01 -1.40 -8.71
C ARG A 68 -23.28 -1.34 -7.88
#